data_AF-A0A975DRN9-F1
#
_entry.id   AF-A0A975DRN9-F1
#
_cell.length_a   1.000
_cell.length_b   1.000
_cell.length_c   1.000
_cell.angle_alpha   90.00
_cell.angle_beta   90.00
_cell.angle_gamma   90.00
#
_symmetry.space_group_name_H-M   'P 1'
#
loop_
_entity.id
_entity.type
_entity.pdbx_description
1 polymer ?
#
loop_
_entity_poly.entity_id
_entity_poly.type
_entity_poly.pdbx_seq_one_letter_code
_entity_poly.pdbx_strand_id
1 'polypeptide(L)'
;MRTDSHPAARGRDRLACALFVFLVTLLVGGAAAAFLVSTFRERVEHEARRDATLIGTTVARALASQFEKAARFGIPLKLLPGVEAYLDETLSRTPGLTRIVLRGPDGRELRSAVGPAPGTDTVSMPIQVDGIQMGQVDVVTTPATLSSAFADLTRQAVLSVAVCAVLGAGAAAVFAGASLARSRRRLAGMLAKTADGDVDLGPPPAVLSFGAVGTAFRALREGVRRVVERQTAVQAYAEEILTVDFDGRLRPEVERLRRKVFARPGAKSDTPGGV
;
A
#
# COMPACT_ATOMS: atom_id res chain seq x y z
N MET A 1 0.93 43.69 18.44
CA MET A 1 -0.30 43.00 18.02
C MET A 1 0.02 41.54 17.74
N ARG A 2 -0.36 40.63 18.66
CA ARG A 2 -0.27 39.17 18.47
C ARG A 2 -1.45 38.77 17.58
N THR A 3 -1.18 38.36 16.35
CA THR A 3 -2.19 37.69 15.52
C THR A 3 -2.33 36.25 16.02
N ASP A 4 -3.45 35.99 16.67
CA ASP A 4 -3.90 34.65 17.04
C ASP A 4 -4.06 33.81 15.77
N SER A 5 -3.00 33.09 15.43
CA SER A 5 -3.02 32.13 14.34
C SER A 5 -3.86 30.94 14.79
N HIS A 6 -5.11 30.92 14.34
CA HIS A 6 -6.11 29.89 14.61
C HIS A 6 -5.49 28.47 14.66
N PRO A 7 -5.69 27.71 15.75
CA PRO A 7 -5.18 26.34 15.90
C PRO A 7 -5.70 25.38 14.82
N ALA A 8 -6.80 25.71 14.16
CA ALA A 8 -7.39 24.92 13.08
C ALA A 8 -6.47 24.77 11.85
N ALA A 9 -5.72 25.80 11.46
CA ALA A 9 -4.81 25.73 10.30
C ALA A 9 -3.58 24.84 10.56
N ARG A 10 -3.19 24.69 11.84
CA ARG A 10 -2.10 23.79 12.29
C ARG A 10 -2.47 22.31 12.14
N GLY A 11 -3.73 21.96 12.37
CA GLY A 11 -4.21 20.58 12.32
C GLY A 11 -4.35 20.06 10.89
N ARG A 12 -4.82 20.89 9.97
CA ARG A 12 -5.19 20.48 8.61
C ARG A 12 -4.02 19.95 7.78
N ASP A 13 -2.84 20.59 7.86
CA ASP A 13 -1.65 20.14 7.12
C ASP A 13 -1.08 18.82 7.66
N ARG A 14 -1.17 18.61 8.99
CA ARG A 14 -0.77 17.35 9.62
C ARG A 14 -1.72 16.22 9.26
N LEU A 15 -3.03 16.49 9.31
CA LEU A 15 -4.07 15.53 8.94
C LEU A 15 -4.00 15.16 7.46
N ALA A 16 -3.80 16.12 6.55
CA ALA A 16 -3.67 15.85 5.12
C ALA A 16 -2.45 14.96 4.81
N CYS A 17 -1.31 15.23 5.45
CA CYS A 17 -0.10 14.43 5.26
C CYS A 17 -0.24 13.03 5.87
N ALA A 18 -0.83 12.93 7.06
CA ALA A 18 -1.15 11.66 7.71
C ALA A 18 -2.10 10.81 6.86
N LEU A 19 -3.18 11.42 6.35
CA LEU A 19 -4.17 10.75 5.50
C LEU A 19 -3.54 10.29 4.18
N PHE A 20 -2.69 11.11 3.57
CA PHE A 20 -2.00 10.73 2.33
C PHE A 20 -1.10 9.52 2.55
N VAL A 21 -0.25 9.53 3.58
CA VAL A 21 0.62 8.39 3.88
C VAL A 21 -0.19 7.16 4.27
N PHE A 22 -1.26 7.33 5.07
CA PHE A 22 -2.19 6.26 5.40
C PHE A 22 -2.75 5.59 4.14
N LEU A 23 -3.28 6.39 3.20
CA LEU A 23 -3.87 5.89 1.96
C LEU A 23 -2.84 5.18 1.08
N VAL A 24 -1.64 5.76 0.94
CA VAL A 24 -0.55 5.14 0.17
C VAL A 24 -0.12 3.82 0.79
N THR A 25 0.11 3.78 2.11
CA THR A 25 0.52 2.56 2.80
C THR A 25 -0.59 1.50 2.77
N LEU A 26 -1.85 1.90 2.89
CA LEU A 26 -2.98 0.97 2.82
C LEU A 26 -3.15 0.39 1.41
N LEU A 27 -2.97 1.22 0.37
CA LEU A 27 -3.09 0.77 -1.01
C LEU A 27 -1.92 -0.14 -1.40
N VAL A 28 -0.68 0.30 -1.16
CA VAL A 28 0.53 -0.48 -1.50
C VAL A 28 0.65 -1.72 -0.61
N GLY A 29 0.47 -1.57 0.69
CA GLY A 29 0.51 -2.68 1.65
C GLY A 29 -0.63 -3.67 1.44
N GLY A 30 -1.83 -3.18 1.15
CA GLY A 30 -2.98 -4.02 0.81
C GLY A 30 -2.76 -4.82 -0.47
N ALA A 31 -2.24 -4.18 -1.53
CA ALA A 31 -1.90 -4.85 -2.77
C ALA A 31 -0.80 -5.93 -2.57
N ALA A 32 0.25 -5.61 -1.82
CA ALA A 32 1.32 -6.56 -1.53
C ALA A 32 0.82 -7.74 -0.68
N ALA A 33 0.01 -7.48 0.36
CA ALA A 33 -0.58 -8.52 1.20
C ALA A 33 -1.53 -9.42 0.39
N ALA A 34 -2.39 -8.85 -0.46
CA ALA A 34 -3.27 -9.60 -1.33
C ALA A 34 -2.48 -10.50 -2.29
N PHE A 35 -1.41 -9.96 -2.89
CA PHE A 35 -0.53 -10.72 -3.80
C PHE A 35 0.20 -11.86 -3.08
N LEU A 36 0.70 -11.64 -1.86
CA LEU A 36 1.36 -12.68 -1.07
C LEU A 36 0.38 -13.79 -0.68
N VAL A 37 -0.82 -13.44 -0.22
CA VAL A 37 -1.84 -14.43 0.17
C VAL A 37 -2.32 -15.21 -1.05
N SER A 38 -2.55 -14.56 -2.20
CA SER A 38 -3.00 -15.24 -3.41
C SER A 38 -1.94 -16.22 -3.93
N THR A 39 -0.68 -15.78 -4.02
CA THR A 39 0.42 -16.64 -4.49
C THR A 39 0.73 -17.78 -3.53
N PHE A 40 0.65 -17.54 -2.22
CA PHE A 40 0.78 -18.60 -1.23
C PHE A 40 -0.35 -19.63 -1.34
N ARG A 41 -1.59 -19.17 -1.50
CA ARG A 41 -2.75 -20.04 -1.69
C ARG A 41 -2.61 -20.91 -2.93
N GLU A 42 -2.26 -20.32 -4.08
CA GLU A 42 -2.05 -21.07 -5.32
C GLU A 42 -0.96 -22.14 -5.17
N ARG A 43 0.17 -21.80 -4.53
CA ARG A 43 1.27 -22.75 -4.32
C ARG A 43 0.85 -23.91 -3.42
N VAL A 44 0.21 -23.61 -2.29
CA VAL A 44 -0.23 -24.62 -1.34
C VAL A 44 -1.33 -25.50 -1.93
N GLU A 45 -2.29 -24.92 -2.65
CA GLU A 45 -3.31 -25.71 -3.35
C GLU A 45 -2.67 -26.61 -4.41
N HIS A 46 -1.68 -26.12 -5.16
CA HIS A 46 -0.97 -26.91 -6.17
C HIS A 46 -0.17 -28.07 -5.55
N GLU A 47 0.59 -27.81 -4.48
CA GLU A 47 1.34 -28.83 -3.76
C GLU A 47 0.41 -29.86 -3.10
N ALA A 48 -0.62 -29.41 -2.38
CA ALA A 48 -1.57 -30.30 -1.73
C ALA A 48 -2.33 -31.18 -2.74
N ARG A 49 -2.69 -30.63 -3.91
CA ARG A 49 -3.33 -31.39 -4.98
C ARG A 49 -2.39 -32.41 -5.59
N ARG A 50 -1.10 -32.07 -5.76
CA ARG A 50 -0.08 -32.98 -6.26
C ARG A 50 0.12 -34.16 -5.29
N ASP A 51 0.26 -33.88 -4.00
CA ASP A 51 0.41 -34.91 -2.97
C ASP A 51 -0.82 -35.81 -2.88
N ALA A 52 -2.01 -35.22 -2.88
CA ALA A 52 -3.27 -35.97 -2.90
C ALA A 52 -3.37 -36.89 -4.13
N THR A 53 -2.95 -36.40 -5.31
CA THR A 53 -2.94 -37.21 -6.55
C THR A 53 -1.90 -38.33 -6.48
N LEU A 54 -0.72 -38.10 -5.91
CA LEU A 54 0.30 -39.13 -5.72
C LEU A 54 -0.16 -40.23 -4.75
N ILE A 55 -0.82 -39.86 -3.66
CA ILE A 55 -1.43 -40.81 -2.72
C ILE A 55 -2.55 -41.59 -3.45
N GLY A 56 -3.46 -40.89 -4.13
CA GLY A 56 -4.55 -41.51 -4.88
C GLY A 56 -4.06 -42.50 -5.94
N THR A 57 -3.06 -42.13 -6.74
CA THR A 57 -2.45 -43.03 -7.74
C THR A 57 -1.77 -44.23 -7.13
N THR A 58 -1.06 -44.06 -6.01
CA THR A 58 -0.37 -45.16 -5.31
C THR A 58 -1.38 -46.15 -4.73
N VAL A 59 -2.44 -45.66 -4.08
CA VAL A 59 -3.51 -46.49 -3.52
C VAL A 59 -4.31 -47.17 -4.63
N ALA A 60 -4.70 -46.44 -5.68
CA ALA A 60 -5.42 -47.02 -6.82
C ALA A 60 -4.61 -48.13 -7.50
N ARG A 61 -3.30 -47.93 -7.65
CA ARG A 61 -2.39 -48.96 -8.19
C ARG A 61 -2.26 -50.17 -7.27
N ALA A 62 -2.12 -49.96 -5.96
CA ALA A 62 -2.02 -51.05 -4.99
C ALA A 62 -3.31 -51.89 -4.98
N LEU A 63 -4.48 -51.25 -4.93
CA LEU A 63 -5.79 -51.91 -4.99
C LEU A 63 -5.98 -52.64 -6.32
N ALA A 64 -5.68 -52.00 -7.45
CA ALA A 64 -5.79 -52.63 -8.75
C ALA A 64 -4.91 -53.89 -8.88
N SER A 65 -3.68 -53.85 -8.39
CA SER A 65 -2.77 -55.01 -8.38
C SER A 65 -3.26 -56.14 -7.46
N GLN A 66 -3.86 -55.81 -6.31
CA GLN A 66 -4.46 -56.81 -5.42
C GLN A 66 -5.68 -57.48 -6.06
N PHE A 67 -6.57 -56.72 -6.69
CA PHE A 67 -7.72 -57.26 -7.39
C PHE A 67 -7.34 -58.02 -8.66
N GLU A 68 -6.28 -57.61 -9.36
CA GLU A 68 -5.71 -58.37 -10.47
C GLU A 68 -5.28 -59.76 -10.03
N LYS A 69 -4.56 -59.87 -8.90
CA LYS A 69 -4.19 -61.18 -8.34
C LYS A 69 -5.40 -62.04 -8.04
N ALA A 70 -6.46 -61.47 -7.46
CA ALA A 70 -7.70 -62.20 -7.19
C ALA A 70 -8.42 -62.64 -8.47
N ALA A 71 -8.47 -61.78 -9.49
CA ALA A 71 -9.09 -62.06 -10.78
C ALA A 71 -8.34 -63.14 -11.57
N ARG A 72 -7.01 -63.22 -11.44
CA ARG A 72 -6.18 -64.31 -12.01
C ARG A 72 -6.56 -65.71 -11.48
N PHE A 73 -7.12 -65.80 -10.27
CA PHE A 73 -7.66 -67.06 -9.73
C PHE A 73 -9.07 -67.39 -10.24
N GLY A 74 -9.60 -66.63 -11.22
CA GLY A 74 -10.92 -66.85 -11.81
C GLY A 74 -12.08 -66.44 -10.90
N ILE A 75 -11.81 -65.74 -9.80
CA ILE A 75 -12.85 -65.25 -8.89
C ILE A 75 -13.43 -63.96 -9.47
N PRO A 76 -14.73 -63.91 -9.82
CA PRO A 76 -15.32 -62.70 -10.37
C PRO A 76 -15.37 -61.62 -9.29
N LEU A 77 -15.00 -60.38 -9.65
CA LEU A 77 -14.88 -59.24 -8.72
C LEU A 77 -16.15 -58.98 -7.89
N LYS A 78 -17.33 -59.33 -8.45
CA LYS A 78 -18.64 -59.20 -7.78
C LYS A 78 -18.85 -60.17 -6.60
N LEU A 79 -18.09 -61.27 -6.54
CA LEU A 79 -18.22 -62.33 -5.52
C LEU A 79 -17.11 -62.29 -4.46
N LEU A 80 -16.21 -61.31 -4.50
CA LEU A 80 -15.14 -61.21 -3.51
C LEU A 80 -15.73 -60.85 -2.13
N PRO A 81 -15.59 -61.73 -1.12
CA PRO A 81 -16.08 -61.45 0.22
C PRO A 81 -15.21 -60.40 0.91
N GLY A 82 -15.83 -59.52 1.71
CA GLY A 82 -15.11 -58.56 2.55
C GLY A 82 -14.50 -57.35 1.84
N VAL A 83 -14.76 -57.14 0.54
CA VAL A 83 -14.22 -55.99 -0.21
C VAL A 83 -14.64 -54.66 0.38
N GLU A 84 -15.92 -54.50 0.75
CA GLU A 84 -16.44 -53.25 1.33
C GLU A 84 -15.67 -52.88 2.61
N ALA A 85 -15.56 -53.83 3.54
CA ALA A 85 -14.81 -53.63 4.78
C ALA A 85 -13.34 -53.28 4.54
N TYR A 86 -12.70 -53.91 3.55
CA TYR A 86 -11.32 -53.59 3.18
C TYR A 86 -11.17 -52.20 2.56
N LEU A 87 -12.12 -51.79 1.71
CA LEU A 87 -12.14 -50.45 1.13
C LEU A 87 -12.38 -49.39 2.21
N ASP A 88 -13.28 -49.64 3.16
CA ASP A 88 -13.54 -48.75 4.30
C ASP A 88 -12.32 -48.64 5.23
N GLU A 89 -11.66 -49.78 5.52
CA GLU A 89 -10.41 -49.81 6.28
C GLU A 89 -9.28 -49.05 5.57
N THR A 90 -9.17 -49.20 4.24
CA THR A 90 -8.19 -48.46 3.43
C THR A 90 -8.47 -46.97 3.43
N LEU A 91 -9.75 -46.58 3.29
CA LEU A 91 -10.19 -45.19 3.29
C LEU A 91 -9.97 -44.53 4.65
N SER A 92 -10.26 -45.23 5.75
CA SER A 92 -10.08 -44.71 7.11
C SER A 92 -8.60 -44.59 7.53
N ARG A 93 -7.72 -45.46 7.01
CA ARG A 93 -6.27 -45.42 7.29
C ARG A 93 -5.49 -44.45 6.42
N THR A 94 -6.04 -44.06 5.27
CA THR A 94 -5.33 -43.20 4.31
C THR A 94 -5.89 -41.78 4.34
N PRO A 95 -5.17 -40.81 4.94
CA PRO A 95 -5.62 -39.42 4.93
C PRO A 95 -5.64 -38.87 3.50
N GLY A 96 -6.61 -38.00 3.21
CA GLY A 96 -6.78 -37.35 1.90
C GLY A 96 -7.64 -38.13 0.89
N LEU A 97 -8.02 -39.38 1.20
CA LEU A 97 -9.03 -40.11 0.44
C LEU A 97 -10.43 -39.77 0.93
N THR A 98 -11.36 -39.66 -0.02
CA THR A 98 -12.77 -39.33 0.26
C THR A 98 -13.72 -40.38 -0.25
N ARG A 99 -13.36 -41.10 -1.32
CA ARG A 99 -14.16 -42.19 -1.86
C ARG A 99 -13.27 -43.18 -2.59
N ILE A 100 -13.57 -44.46 -2.49
CA ILE A 100 -12.98 -45.50 -3.31
C ILE A 100 -14.13 -46.27 -3.96
N VAL A 101 -14.07 -46.47 -5.28
CA VAL A 101 -15.10 -47.17 -6.06
C VAL A 101 -14.45 -48.27 -6.87
N LEU A 102 -14.90 -49.49 -6.68
CA LEU A 102 -14.58 -50.63 -7.53
C LEU A 102 -15.66 -50.76 -8.60
N ARG A 103 -15.26 -50.62 -9.86
CA ARG A 103 -16.12 -50.81 -11.04
C ARG A 103 -15.81 -52.13 -11.73
N GLY A 104 -16.86 -52.75 -12.25
CA GLY A 104 -16.75 -53.93 -13.09
C GLY A 104 -16.32 -53.59 -14.52
N PRO A 105 -16.20 -54.60 -15.38
CA PRO A 105 -15.81 -54.40 -16.79
C PRO A 105 -16.85 -53.57 -17.55
N ASP A 106 -18.11 -53.61 -17.12
CA ASP A 106 -19.22 -52.83 -17.70
C ASP A 106 -19.23 -51.35 -17.24
N GLY A 107 -18.23 -50.90 -16.46
CA GLY A 107 -18.18 -49.56 -15.88
C GLY A 107 -19.16 -49.31 -14.72
N ARG A 108 -20.00 -50.30 -14.40
CA ARG A 108 -20.93 -50.27 -13.27
C ARG A 108 -20.17 -50.37 -11.95
N GLU A 109 -20.60 -49.58 -10.98
CA GLU A 109 -20.13 -49.65 -9.60
C GLU A 109 -20.50 -51.01 -9.00
N LEU A 110 -19.48 -51.79 -8.64
CA LEU A 110 -19.66 -53.04 -7.93
C LEU A 110 -19.74 -52.76 -6.43
N ARG A 111 -18.77 -52.00 -5.91
CA ARG A 111 -18.59 -51.70 -4.48
C ARG A 111 -17.97 -50.32 -4.30
N SER A 112 -18.24 -49.68 -3.17
CA SER A 112 -17.57 -48.44 -2.80
C SER A 112 -17.46 -48.25 -1.30
N ALA A 113 -16.48 -47.43 -0.93
CA ALA A 113 -16.32 -46.85 0.39
C ALA A 113 -16.43 -45.33 0.24
N VAL A 114 -17.26 -44.67 1.05
CA VAL A 114 -17.51 -43.22 0.98
C VAL A 114 -17.21 -42.61 2.34
N GLY A 115 -16.25 -41.69 2.36
CA GLY A 115 -15.89 -40.90 3.52
C GLY A 115 -16.88 -39.74 3.78
N PRO A 116 -16.71 -39.04 4.91
CA PRO A 116 -17.64 -37.99 5.33
C PRO A 116 -17.52 -36.70 4.52
N ALA A 117 -16.39 -36.47 3.83
CA ALA A 117 -16.14 -35.27 3.05
C ALA A 117 -16.23 -35.54 1.54
N PRO A 118 -16.83 -34.65 0.74
CA PRO A 118 -16.81 -34.77 -0.71
C PRO A 118 -15.39 -34.54 -1.24
N GLY A 119 -14.95 -35.38 -2.17
CA GLY A 119 -13.69 -35.18 -2.90
C GLY A 119 -13.87 -34.41 -4.19
N THR A 120 -12.76 -33.89 -4.72
CA THR A 120 -12.76 -33.05 -5.92
C THR A 120 -12.03 -33.69 -7.10
N ASP A 121 -11.03 -34.53 -6.82
CA ASP A 121 -10.18 -35.13 -7.84
C ASP A 121 -10.37 -36.64 -7.86
N THR A 122 -10.51 -37.23 -9.06
CA THR A 122 -10.67 -38.68 -9.22
C THR A 122 -9.48 -39.24 -9.99
N VAL A 123 -8.87 -40.29 -9.44
CA VAL A 123 -7.80 -41.06 -10.05
C VAL A 123 -8.32 -42.46 -10.35
N SER A 124 -8.15 -42.89 -11.59
CA SER A 124 -8.65 -44.17 -12.08
C SER A 124 -7.51 -45.10 -12.44
N MET A 125 -7.59 -46.36 -12.03
CA MET A 125 -6.62 -47.40 -12.38
C MET A 125 -7.34 -48.66 -12.88
N PRO A 126 -7.03 -49.15 -14.10
CA PRO A 126 -7.67 -50.35 -14.63
C PRO A 126 -7.13 -51.60 -13.92
N ILE A 127 -8.02 -52.58 -13.74
CA ILE A 127 -7.66 -53.94 -13.32
C ILE A 127 -7.55 -54.77 -14.59
N GLN A 128 -6.35 -55.22 -14.94
CA GLN A 128 -6.10 -56.00 -16.16
C GLN A 128 -5.59 -57.39 -15.81
N VAL A 129 -6.10 -58.42 -16.49
CA VAL A 129 -5.59 -59.79 -16.42
C VAL A 129 -5.24 -60.20 -17.83
N ASP A 130 -3.96 -60.52 -18.07
CA ASP A 130 -3.45 -60.93 -19.39
C ASP A 130 -3.82 -59.93 -20.51
N GLY A 131 -3.82 -58.63 -20.19
CA GLY A 131 -4.17 -57.55 -21.12
C GLY A 131 -5.67 -57.29 -21.29
N ILE A 132 -6.53 -58.09 -20.65
CA ILE A 132 -7.99 -57.90 -20.67
C ILE A 132 -8.41 -57.09 -19.45
N GLN A 133 -9.13 -55.98 -19.66
CA GLN A 133 -9.66 -55.17 -18.58
C GLN A 133 -10.83 -55.89 -17.89
N MET A 134 -10.62 -56.31 -16.65
CA MET A 134 -11.61 -56.96 -15.80
C MET A 134 -12.40 -55.98 -14.93
N GLY A 135 -11.93 -54.74 -14.79
CA GLY A 135 -12.58 -53.70 -14.01
C GLY A 135 -11.71 -52.45 -13.86
N GLN A 136 -12.08 -51.59 -12.93
CA GLN A 136 -11.37 -50.34 -12.64
C GLN A 136 -11.56 -49.94 -11.18
N VAL A 137 -10.52 -49.37 -10.57
CA VAL A 137 -10.60 -48.74 -9.24
C VAL A 137 -10.53 -47.23 -9.44
N ASP A 138 -11.54 -46.53 -8.96
CA ASP A 138 -11.55 -45.07 -8.88
C ASP A 138 -11.32 -44.65 -7.42
N VAL A 139 -10.33 -43.78 -7.21
CA VAL A 139 -10.02 -43.20 -5.92
C VAL A 139 -10.24 -41.70 -6.02
N VAL A 140 -11.13 -41.18 -5.18
CA VAL A 140 -11.42 -39.75 -5.10
C VAL A 140 -10.66 -39.16 -3.93
N THR A 141 -9.93 -38.08 -4.17
CA THR A 141 -9.11 -37.38 -3.20
C THR A 141 -9.66 -35.97 -2.95
N THR A 142 -9.35 -35.43 -1.77
CA THR A 142 -9.55 -34.02 -1.46
C THR A 142 -8.19 -33.40 -1.13
N PRO A 143 -7.78 -32.32 -1.80
CA PRO A 143 -6.73 -31.46 -1.25
C PRO A 143 -7.21 -31.00 0.13
N ALA A 144 -6.33 -31.00 1.14
CA ALA A 144 -6.70 -30.57 2.47
C ALA A 144 -7.30 -29.15 2.40
N THR A 145 -8.57 -29.00 2.78
CA THR A 145 -9.27 -27.71 2.72
C THR A 145 -8.73 -26.82 3.84
N LEU A 146 -7.65 -26.09 3.55
CA LEU A 146 -7.05 -25.09 4.45
C LEU A 146 -7.86 -23.78 4.50
N SER A 147 -9.15 -23.82 4.17
CA SER A 147 -10.01 -22.63 4.03
C SER A 147 -10.07 -21.80 5.31
N SER A 148 -10.12 -22.44 6.48
CA SER A 148 -10.07 -21.78 7.78
C SER A 148 -8.71 -21.15 8.06
N ALA A 149 -7.62 -21.86 7.77
CA ALA A 149 -6.26 -21.35 7.92
C ALA A 149 -5.99 -20.12 7.03
N PHE A 150 -6.50 -20.12 5.80
CA PHE A 150 -6.39 -18.97 4.89
C PHE A 150 -7.20 -17.76 5.37
N ALA A 151 -8.36 -17.97 5.99
CA ALA A 151 -9.14 -16.87 6.57
C ALA A 151 -8.39 -16.18 7.71
N ASP A 152 -7.76 -16.95 8.59
CA ASP A 152 -6.93 -16.42 9.67
C ASP A 152 -5.68 -15.69 9.15
N LEU A 153 -5.02 -16.25 8.13
CA LEU A 153 -3.85 -15.65 7.48
C LEU A 153 -4.22 -14.31 6.81
N THR A 154 -5.36 -14.26 6.13
CA THR A 154 -5.89 -13.04 5.52
C THR A 154 -6.20 -11.99 6.60
N ARG A 155 -6.82 -12.41 7.71
CA ARG A 155 -7.14 -11.52 8.83
C ARG A 155 -5.87 -10.93 9.46
N GLN A 156 -4.85 -11.76 9.69
CA GLN A 156 -3.56 -11.31 10.22
C GLN A 156 -2.84 -10.36 9.26
N ALA A 157 -2.88 -10.63 7.95
CA ALA A 157 -2.29 -9.75 6.94
C ALA A 157 -2.99 -8.39 6.86
N VAL A 158 -4.33 -8.36 6.92
CA VAL A 158 -5.09 -7.09 6.97
C VAL A 158 -4.75 -6.30 8.23
N LEU A 159 -4.66 -6.98 9.38
CA LEU A 159 -4.35 -6.33 10.65
C LEU A 159 -2.92 -5.76 10.68
N SER A 160 -1.94 -6.48 10.13
CA SER A 160 -0.56 -5.98 10.04
C SER A 160 -0.44 -4.77 9.12
N VAL A 161 -1.11 -4.79 7.95
CA VAL A 161 -1.17 -3.62 7.04
C VAL A 161 -1.84 -2.44 7.73
N ALA A 162 -2.94 -2.65 8.44
CA ALA A 162 -3.64 -1.58 9.15
C ALA A 162 -2.77 -0.94 10.24
N VAL A 163 -2.08 -1.75 11.05
CA VAL A 163 -1.15 -1.25 12.08
C VAL A 163 -0.02 -0.45 11.46
N CYS A 164 0.61 -0.97 10.40
CA CYS A 164 1.67 -0.28 9.68
C CYS A 164 1.19 1.05 9.07
N ALA A 165 -0.02 1.08 8.50
CA ALA A 165 -0.61 2.29 7.94
C ALA A 165 -0.87 3.36 9.02
N VAL A 166 -1.38 2.96 10.19
CA VAL A 166 -1.61 3.89 11.32
C VAL A 166 -0.28 4.44 11.85
N LEU A 167 0.73 3.58 12.04
CA LEU A 167 2.05 4.00 12.51
C LEU A 167 2.74 4.93 11.49
N GLY A 168 2.67 4.59 10.20
CA GLY A 168 3.21 5.42 9.12
C GLY A 168 2.51 6.79 9.04
N ALA A 169 1.19 6.82 9.17
CA ALA A 169 0.42 8.06 9.22
C ALA A 169 0.78 8.92 10.42
N GLY A 170 0.96 8.32 11.60
CA GLY A 170 1.40 9.00 12.82
C GLY A 170 2.79 9.62 12.65
N ALA A 171 3.75 8.86 12.13
CA ALA A 171 5.10 9.35 11.85
C ALA A 171 5.07 10.51 10.84
N ALA A 172 4.30 10.37 9.75
CA ALA A 172 4.16 11.43 8.75
C ALA A 172 3.55 12.71 9.33
N ALA A 173 2.54 12.59 10.20
CA ALA A 173 1.93 13.73 10.88
C ALA A 173 2.94 14.50 11.74
N VAL A 174 3.81 13.79 12.46
CA VAL A 174 4.78 14.36 13.39
C VAL A 174 5.98 14.96 12.65
N PHE A 175 6.59 14.23 11.70
CA PHE A 175 7.82 14.68 11.05
C PHE A 175 7.53 15.59 9.85
N ALA A 176 6.77 15.10 8.86
CA ALA A 176 6.50 15.83 7.63
C ALA A 176 5.44 16.92 7.81
N GLY A 177 4.35 16.62 8.54
CA GLY A 177 3.30 17.59 8.84
C GLY A 177 3.80 18.77 9.69
N ALA A 178 4.67 18.52 10.68
CA ALA A 178 5.23 19.60 11.47
C ALA A 178 6.26 20.44 10.71
N SER A 179 7.09 19.84 9.86
CA SER A 179 8.05 20.58 9.04
C SER A 179 7.35 21.49 8.04
N LEU A 180 6.31 20.99 7.35
CA LEU A 180 5.54 21.76 6.38
C LEU A 180 4.81 22.95 7.04
N ALA A 181 4.19 22.73 8.20
CA ALA A 181 3.52 23.78 8.96
C ALA A 181 4.51 24.85 9.49
N ARG A 182 5.74 24.46 9.83
CA ARG A 182 6.81 25.41 10.21
C ARG A 182 7.24 26.24 9.00
N SER A 183 7.46 25.63 7.85
CA SER A 183 7.90 26.33 6.64
C SER A 183 6.85 27.32 6.13
N ARG A 184 5.56 26.96 6.15
CA ARG A 184 4.46 27.88 5.80
C ARG A 184 4.38 29.09 6.73
N ARG A 185 4.52 28.89 8.06
CA ARG A 185 4.54 30.03 9.00
C ARG A 185 5.73 30.94 8.80
N ARG A 186 6.91 30.37 8.54
CA ARG A 186 8.09 31.18 8.22
C ARG A 186 7.83 32.03 6.98
N LEU A 187 7.36 31.42 5.90
CA LEU A 187 7.01 32.13 4.66
C LEU A 187 6.00 33.26 4.90
N ALA A 188 4.90 32.99 5.62
CA ALA A 188 3.90 34.00 5.97
C ALA A 188 4.49 35.14 6.82
N GLY A 189 5.38 34.80 7.77
CA GLY A 189 6.07 35.79 8.60
C GLY A 189 7.03 36.67 7.80
N MET A 190 7.78 36.12 6.85
CA MET A 190 8.64 36.93 5.97
C MET A 190 7.82 37.78 5.01
N LEU A 191 6.74 37.27 4.44
CA LEU A 191 5.82 38.07 3.63
C LEU A 191 5.27 39.27 4.40
N ALA A 192 4.87 39.07 5.66
CA ALA A 192 4.39 40.15 6.52
C ALA A 192 5.50 41.18 6.81
N LYS A 193 6.72 40.73 7.13
CA LYS A 193 7.87 41.62 7.35
C LYS A 193 8.25 42.42 6.11
N THR A 194 8.29 41.76 4.95
CA THR A 194 8.56 42.42 3.66
C THR A 194 7.47 43.44 3.33
N ALA A 195 6.21 43.13 3.63
CA ALA A 195 5.10 44.09 3.49
C ALA A 195 5.27 45.31 4.43
N ASP A 196 5.78 45.09 5.64
CA ASP A 196 6.11 46.14 6.62
C ASP A 196 7.37 46.96 6.25
N GLY A 197 8.04 46.62 5.15
CA GLY A 197 9.26 47.27 4.67
C GLY A 197 10.55 46.74 5.30
N ASP A 198 10.48 45.70 6.13
CA ASP A 198 11.65 45.00 6.67
C ASP A 198 12.14 43.98 5.63
N VAL A 199 13.17 44.38 4.89
CA VAL A 199 13.68 43.66 3.74
C VAL A 199 14.65 42.57 4.19
N ASP A 200 14.11 41.38 4.46
CA ASP A 200 14.88 40.18 4.76
C ASP A 200 14.87 39.22 3.55
N LEU A 201 16.05 38.91 3.01
CA LEU A 201 16.23 37.96 1.90
C LEU A 201 15.98 36.50 2.32
N GLY A 202 15.80 36.24 3.61
CA GLY A 202 15.47 34.94 4.15
C GLY A 202 16.60 33.91 4.01
N PRO A 203 16.32 32.63 4.31
CA PRO A 203 17.34 31.58 4.31
C PRO A 203 17.97 31.37 2.92
N PRO A 204 19.25 30.95 2.86
CA PRO A 204 19.97 30.73 1.61
C PRO A 204 19.30 29.65 0.74
N PRO A 205 19.41 29.74 -0.60
CA PRO A 205 18.68 28.89 -1.53
C PRO A 205 19.02 27.40 -1.41
N ALA A 206 20.22 27.07 -0.90
CA ALA A 206 20.66 25.71 -0.63
C ALA A 206 19.85 25.01 0.48
N VAL A 207 19.15 25.77 1.32
CA VAL A 207 18.36 25.26 2.46
C VAL A 207 16.86 25.22 2.11
N LEU A 208 16.47 25.68 0.92
CA LEU A 208 15.07 25.67 0.48
C LEU A 208 14.65 24.28 0.01
N SER A 209 13.62 23.72 0.64
CA SER A 209 13.04 22.42 0.28
C SER A 209 12.48 22.42 -1.15
N PHE A 210 12.64 21.31 -1.88
CA PHE A 210 11.96 21.10 -3.15
C PHE A 210 10.42 21.11 -2.99
N GLY A 211 9.69 21.64 -3.97
CA GLY A 211 8.22 21.68 -4.01
C GLY A 211 7.58 23.07 -3.90
N ALA A 212 6.26 23.11 -3.68
CA ALA A 212 5.45 24.34 -3.70
C ALA A 212 5.88 25.41 -2.67
N VAL A 213 6.40 24.98 -1.52
CA VAL A 213 6.92 25.92 -0.52
C VAL A 213 8.24 26.54 -1.00
N GLY A 214 9.15 25.73 -1.54
CA GLY A 214 10.43 26.23 -2.08
C GLY A 214 10.26 27.20 -3.24
N THR A 215 9.30 26.94 -4.14
CA THR A 215 8.97 27.86 -5.24
C THR A 215 8.43 29.19 -4.72
N ALA A 216 7.56 29.18 -3.71
CA ALA A 216 7.06 30.41 -3.09
C ALA A 216 8.18 31.22 -2.42
N PHE A 217 9.14 30.55 -1.77
CA PHE A 217 10.32 31.20 -1.20
C PHE A 217 11.23 31.82 -2.27
N ARG A 218 11.41 31.17 -3.42
CA ARG A 218 12.18 31.72 -4.54
C ARG A 218 11.50 32.95 -5.14
N ALA A 219 10.20 32.88 -5.35
CA ALA A 219 9.41 34.00 -5.84
C ALA A 219 9.47 35.21 -4.89
N LEU A 220 9.40 34.97 -3.57
CA LEU A 220 9.57 36.02 -2.57
C LEU A 220 10.96 36.68 -2.67
N ARG A 221 12.03 35.88 -2.74
CA ARG A 221 13.41 36.41 -2.89
C ARG A 221 13.59 37.23 -4.15
N GLU A 222 13.02 36.78 -5.27
CA GLU A 222 13.09 37.51 -6.53
C GLU A 222 12.35 38.85 -6.45
N GLY A 223 11.16 38.86 -5.83
CA GLY A 223 10.42 40.10 -5.56
C GLY A 223 11.19 41.07 -4.68
N VAL A 224 11.74 40.58 -3.56
CA VAL A 224 12.58 41.35 -2.64
C VAL A 224 13.79 41.95 -3.36
N ARG A 225 14.48 41.16 -4.17
CA ARG A 225 15.65 41.63 -4.94
C ARG A 225 15.28 42.77 -5.88
N ARG A 226 14.16 42.66 -6.62
CA ARG A 226 13.68 43.73 -7.51
C ARG A 226 13.34 45.01 -6.74
N VAL A 227 12.82 44.90 -5.52
CA VAL A 227 12.53 46.06 -4.66
C VAL A 227 13.83 46.73 -4.20
N VAL A 228 14.82 45.94 -3.75
CA VAL A 228 16.13 46.46 -3.35
C VAL A 228 16.83 47.14 -4.52
N GLU A 229 16.87 46.51 -5.69
CA GLU A 229 17.48 47.07 -6.90
C GLU A 229 16.86 48.42 -7.29
N ARG A 230 15.53 48.54 -7.18
CA ARG A 230 14.82 49.82 -7.40
C ARG A 230 15.16 50.86 -6.34
N GLN A 231 15.23 50.47 -5.07
CA GLN A 231 15.61 51.38 -3.97
C GLN A 231 17.03 51.90 -4.13
N THR A 232 17.99 51.02 -4.49
CA THR A 232 19.37 51.40 -4.76
C THR A 232 19.48 52.33 -5.97
N ALA A 233 18.71 52.08 -7.03
CA ALA A 233 18.69 52.95 -8.19
C ALA A 233 18.15 54.35 -7.84
N VAL A 234 17.05 54.44 -7.09
CA VAL A 234 16.49 55.72 -6.62
C VAL A 234 17.50 56.47 -5.73
N GLN A 235 18.23 55.76 -4.88
CA GLN A 235 19.28 56.36 -4.06
C GLN A 235 20.44 56.91 -4.91
N ALA A 236 20.92 56.13 -5.88
CA ALA A 236 21.99 56.57 -6.79
C ALA A 236 21.59 57.81 -7.60
N TYR A 237 20.37 57.83 -8.15
CA TYR A 237 19.85 59.02 -8.86
C TYR A 237 19.70 60.23 -7.94
N ALA A 238 19.27 60.02 -6.70
CA ALA A 238 19.20 61.11 -5.72
C ALA A 238 20.59 61.69 -5.41
N GLU A 239 21.61 60.85 -5.26
CA GLU A 239 23.00 61.26 -5.04
C GLU A 239 23.59 62.00 -6.25
N GLU A 240 23.30 61.55 -7.47
CA GLU A 240 23.69 62.22 -8.71
C GLU A 240 23.08 63.63 -8.79
N ILE A 241 21.77 63.76 -8.59
CA ILE A 241 21.08 65.07 -8.60
C ILE A 241 21.66 66.01 -7.55
N LEU A 242 21.96 65.50 -6.34
CA LEU A 242 22.57 66.29 -5.27
C LEU A 242 24.01 66.72 -5.57
N THR A 243 24.74 65.97 -6.39
CA THR A 243 26.11 66.30 -6.77
C THR A 243 26.14 67.39 -7.86
N VAL A 244 25.10 67.44 -8.70
CA VAL A 244 24.94 68.43 -9.78
C VAL A 244 24.26 69.73 -9.28
N ASP A 245 23.62 69.72 -8.11
CA ASP A 245 22.98 70.89 -7.49
C ASP A 245 24.01 71.86 -6.87
N PHE A 246 24.63 72.69 -7.71
CA PHE A 246 25.63 73.68 -7.28
C PHE A 246 25.06 74.79 -6.37
N ASP A 247 23.78 75.12 -6.49
CA ASP A 247 23.10 76.18 -5.72
C ASP A 247 22.48 75.68 -4.40
N GLY A 248 22.47 74.36 -4.17
CA GLY A 248 21.96 73.71 -2.96
C GLY A 248 20.44 73.80 -2.74
N ARG A 249 19.68 74.24 -3.76
CA ARG A 249 18.23 74.50 -3.67
C ARG A 249 17.39 73.23 -3.74
N LEU A 250 17.88 72.16 -4.37
CA LEU A 250 17.16 70.89 -4.57
C LEU A 250 17.32 69.94 -3.39
N ARG A 251 18.35 70.12 -2.56
CA ARG A 251 18.64 69.31 -1.38
C ARG A 251 17.44 69.06 -0.44
N PRO A 252 16.66 70.07 0.01
CA PRO A 252 15.52 69.83 0.90
C PRO A 252 14.38 69.06 0.22
N GLU A 253 14.19 69.22 -1.09
CA GLU A 253 13.14 68.55 -1.85
C GLU A 253 13.48 67.09 -2.12
N VAL A 254 14.73 66.79 -2.50
CA VAL A 254 15.25 65.43 -2.65
C VAL A 254 15.22 64.69 -1.31
N GLU A 255 15.59 65.33 -0.20
CA GLU A 255 15.49 64.72 1.13
C GLU A 255 14.05 64.48 1.60
N ARG A 256 13.11 65.35 1.22
CA ARG A 256 11.68 65.16 1.46
C ARG A 256 11.14 63.99 0.65
N LEU A 257 11.53 63.88 -0.63
CA LEU A 257 11.12 62.78 -1.50
C LEU A 257 11.74 61.46 -1.04
N ARG A 258 13.02 61.45 -0.63
CA ARG A 258 13.68 60.31 0.01
C ARG A 258 12.90 59.88 1.25
N ARG A 259 12.57 60.81 2.14
CA ARG A 259 11.72 60.48 3.30
C ARG A 259 10.36 59.92 2.91
N LYS A 260 9.73 60.38 1.83
CA LYS A 260 8.41 59.89 1.38
C LYS A 260 8.47 58.50 0.73
N VAL A 261 9.51 58.23 -0.06
CA VAL A 261 9.70 56.95 -0.78
C VAL A 261 10.21 55.85 0.16
N PHE A 262 11.05 56.21 1.13
CA PHE A 262 11.54 55.29 2.16
C PHE A 262 10.70 55.31 3.44
N ALA A 263 9.68 56.17 3.53
CA ALA A 263 8.69 56.09 4.60
C ALA A 263 7.85 54.83 4.43
N ARG A 264 7.81 54.07 5.53
CA ARG A 264 7.08 52.84 5.74
C ARG A 264 5.73 52.81 4.99
N PRO A 265 5.51 51.86 4.06
CA PRO A 265 4.22 51.69 3.42
C PRO A 265 3.24 51.09 4.44
N GLY A 266 2.63 51.95 5.27
CA GLY A 266 1.71 51.52 6.33
C GLY A 266 1.76 52.35 7.62
N ALA A 267 2.63 53.35 7.74
CA ALA A 267 2.50 54.33 8.82
C ALA A 267 1.22 55.15 8.56
N LYS A 268 0.12 54.77 9.23
CA LYS A 268 -1.12 55.57 9.28
C LYS A 268 -0.72 57.03 9.47
N SER A 269 -1.18 57.88 8.57
CA SER A 269 -1.14 59.33 8.76
C SER A 269 -1.98 59.65 9.98
N ASP A 270 -1.35 59.79 11.14
CA ASP A 270 -1.92 60.56 12.23
C ASP A 270 -2.19 61.95 11.66
N THR A 271 -3.48 62.19 11.43
CA THR A 271 -3.99 63.47 10.98
C THR A 271 -3.83 64.40 12.19
N PRO A 272 -3.03 65.47 12.13
CA PRO A 272 -3.07 66.45 13.20
C PRO A 272 -4.43 67.13 13.13
N GLY A 273 -5.23 66.95 14.18
CA GLY A 273 -6.47 67.69 14.39
C GLY A 273 -6.20 69.17 14.26
N GLY A 274 -6.97 69.81 13.38
CA GLY A 274 -6.95 71.25 13.21
C GLY A 274 -7.35 71.96 14.49
N VAL A 275 -6.71 73.11 14.70
CA VAL A 275 -7.29 74.27 15.37
C VAL A 275 -7.23 75.40 14.34
#